data_AF-A0A8J9VT58-F1
#
_entry.id   AF-A0A8J9VT58-F1
#
_cell.length_a   1.000
_cell.length_b   1.000
_cell.length_c   1.000
_cell.angle_alpha   90.00
_cell.angle_beta   90.00
_cell.angle_gamma   90.00
#
_symmetry.space_group_name_H-M   'P 1'
#
loop_
_entity.id
_entity.type
_entity.pdbx_description
1 polymer ?
#
loop_
_entity_poly.entity_id
_entity_poly.type
_entity_poly.pdbx_seq_one_letter_code
_entity_poly.pdbx_strand_id
1 'polypeptide(L)'
;MLLERQNTSHDTARRYQQLWKNVFLLLVMFSVTPVLILLLTTDIIRTAAVSIGPAYFNTITMDEWGNIAEETAHACTSYGQNSCMLANGHDSRRFSTCAIVGSGDILTGSLCGTDIDANDYVIRFNLAPTVGYQQDLARTSNISITLEYIEAHHLAAKIIMKIFPRYDRDFDSYVTTGLIGVVVATTLCDKITLYGFYPFDTHPITGRKLSYHYYLNIDGNLAEPNKKIHDYKTEYKLLRALEKRRLLTLVNKPCQRQEVEENSDTL
;
A
#
# COMPACT_ATOMS: atom_id res chain seq x y z
N MET A 1 25.03 -46.96 71.31
CA MET A 1 25.69 -46.25 70.19
C MET A 1 25.31 -46.78 68.79
N LEU A 2 24.07 -47.21 68.53
CA LEU A 2 23.65 -47.58 67.14
C LEU A 2 22.28 -47.03 66.72
N LEU A 3 21.51 -46.43 67.63
CA LEU A 3 20.15 -45.91 67.34
C LEU A 3 20.11 -44.40 67.02
N GLU A 4 21.17 -43.63 67.29
CA GLU A 4 21.27 -42.21 66.90
C GLU A 4 21.72 -41.99 65.44
N ARG A 5 22.32 -43.00 64.79
CA ARG A 5 22.82 -42.88 63.41
C ARG A 5 21.75 -43.04 62.33
N GLN A 6 20.61 -43.67 62.63
CA GLN A 6 19.56 -43.89 61.63
C GLN A 6 18.67 -42.66 61.43
N ASN A 7 18.46 -41.84 62.48
CA ASN A 7 17.59 -40.66 62.41
C ASN A 7 18.25 -39.52 61.59
N THR A 8 19.58 -39.41 61.68
CA THR A 8 20.36 -38.44 60.90
C THR A 8 20.37 -38.76 59.40
N SER A 9 20.40 -40.04 59.02
CA SER A 9 20.35 -40.48 57.62
C SER A 9 19.05 -40.02 56.92
N HIS A 10 17.91 -40.17 57.61
CA HIS A 10 16.60 -39.84 57.06
C HIS A 10 16.41 -38.31 56.88
N ASP A 11 16.95 -37.51 57.80
CA ASP A 11 17.00 -36.04 57.69
C ASP A 11 17.97 -35.58 56.60
N THR A 12 19.08 -36.28 56.43
CA THR A 12 20.06 -35.97 55.39
C THR A 12 19.46 -36.21 54.00
N ALA A 13 18.74 -37.32 53.81
CA ALA A 13 18.01 -37.62 52.57
C ALA A 13 16.94 -36.57 52.24
N ARG A 14 16.17 -36.10 53.25
CA ARG A 14 15.19 -35.02 53.06
C ARG A 14 15.87 -33.69 52.70
N ARG A 15 17.01 -33.36 53.31
CA ARG A 15 17.81 -32.17 52.97
C ARG A 15 18.33 -32.24 51.54
N TYR A 16 18.86 -33.38 51.10
CA TYR A 16 19.27 -33.58 49.72
C TYR A 16 18.09 -33.45 48.76
N GLN A 17 16.95 -34.06 49.07
CA GLN A 17 15.76 -33.97 48.22
C GLN A 17 15.23 -32.53 48.13
N GLN A 18 15.31 -31.75 49.20
CA GLN A 18 14.95 -30.33 49.21
C GLN A 18 15.96 -29.49 48.43
N LEU A 19 17.26 -29.77 48.56
CA LEU A 19 18.32 -29.14 47.77
C LEU A 19 18.12 -29.41 46.27
N TRP A 20 17.81 -30.65 45.89
CA TRP A 20 17.51 -31.01 44.51
C TRP A 20 16.23 -30.34 43.98
N LYS A 21 15.18 -30.22 44.81
CA LYS A 21 13.99 -29.43 44.46
C LYS A 21 14.32 -27.96 44.25
N ASN A 22 15.16 -27.36 45.11
CA ASN A 22 15.58 -25.97 44.99
C ASN A 22 16.48 -25.75 43.75
N VAL A 23 17.40 -26.66 43.47
CA VAL A 23 18.25 -26.64 42.27
C VAL A 23 17.41 -26.81 41.00
N PHE A 24 16.44 -27.73 41.01
CA PHE A 24 15.50 -27.92 39.90
C PHE A 24 14.63 -26.68 39.68
N LEU A 25 14.10 -26.06 40.75
CA LEU A 25 13.36 -24.81 40.65
C LEU A 25 14.23 -23.68 40.07
N LEU A 26 15.49 -23.57 40.50
CA LEU A 26 16.43 -22.59 39.97
C LEU A 26 16.70 -22.83 38.47
N LEU A 27 16.94 -24.07 38.05
CA LEU A 27 17.15 -24.40 36.63
C LEU A 27 15.91 -24.12 35.77
N VAL A 28 14.71 -24.38 36.28
CA VAL A 28 13.45 -24.02 35.60
C VAL A 28 13.30 -22.50 35.54
N MET A 29 13.58 -21.77 36.62
CA MET A 29 13.54 -20.30 36.62
C MET A 29 14.54 -19.71 35.61
N PHE A 30 15.78 -20.22 35.54
CA PHE A 30 16.81 -19.76 34.60
C PHE A 30 16.57 -20.17 33.14
N SER A 31 15.72 -21.16 32.86
CA SER A 31 15.35 -21.55 31.49
C SER A 31 14.07 -20.86 31.00
N VAL A 32 13.12 -20.58 31.90
CA VAL A 32 11.83 -19.96 31.54
C VAL A 32 11.91 -18.42 31.54
N THR A 33 12.70 -17.80 32.42
CA THR A 33 12.85 -16.33 32.42
C THR A 33 13.47 -15.78 31.13
N PRO A 34 14.53 -16.35 30.53
CA PRO A 34 15.06 -15.83 29.28
C PRO A 34 14.06 -15.97 28.13
N VAL A 35 13.29 -17.06 28.08
CA VAL A 35 12.28 -17.29 27.04
C VAL A 35 11.10 -16.31 27.19
N LEU A 36 10.64 -16.05 28.41
CA LEU A 36 9.58 -15.08 28.67
C LEU A 36 10.04 -13.65 28.37
N ILE A 37 11.29 -13.29 28.71
CA ILE A 37 11.90 -12.01 28.34
C ILE A 37 12.05 -11.91 26.81
N LEU A 38 12.44 -12.98 26.12
CA LEU A 38 12.51 -12.99 24.65
C LEU A 38 11.13 -12.79 24.02
N LEU A 39 10.08 -13.45 24.53
CA LEU A 39 8.71 -13.30 24.02
C LEU A 39 8.16 -11.89 24.29
N LEU A 40 8.35 -11.37 25.51
CA LEU A 40 7.92 -10.00 25.89
C LEU A 40 8.68 -8.94 25.10
N THR A 41 9.99 -9.12 24.87
CA THR A 41 10.79 -8.19 24.05
C THR A 41 10.41 -8.30 22.57
N THR A 42 10.08 -9.48 22.04
CA THR A 42 9.59 -9.60 20.67
C THR A 42 8.25 -8.90 20.48
N ASP A 43 7.33 -8.99 21.44
CA ASP A 43 6.05 -8.25 21.38
C ASP A 43 6.27 -6.74 21.56
N ILE A 44 7.16 -6.30 22.45
CA ILE A 44 7.53 -4.88 22.58
C ILE A 44 8.19 -4.36 21.29
N ILE A 45 9.10 -5.12 20.67
CA ILE A 45 9.74 -4.76 19.39
C ILE A 45 8.70 -4.74 18.27
N ARG A 46 7.77 -5.70 18.23
CA ARG A 46 6.70 -5.76 17.23
C ARG A 46 5.66 -4.65 17.41
N THR A 47 5.41 -4.24 18.66
CA THR A 47 4.52 -3.11 19.00
C THR A 47 5.22 -1.77 18.76
N ALA A 48 6.52 -1.65 19.03
CA ALA A 48 7.33 -0.47 18.71
C ALA A 48 7.52 -0.31 17.19
N ALA A 49 7.65 -1.40 16.43
CA ALA A 49 7.68 -1.39 14.96
C ALA A 49 6.33 -0.99 14.33
N VAL A 50 5.23 -1.03 15.11
CA VAL A 50 3.89 -0.61 14.70
C VAL A 50 3.51 0.78 15.28
N SER A 51 4.29 1.33 16.22
CA SER A 51 3.96 2.54 16.99
C SER A 51 4.89 3.75 16.77
N ILE A 52 5.76 3.76 15.76
CA ILE A 52 6.30 5.03 15.25
C ILE A 52 5.28 5.60 14.27
N GLY A 53 4.39 6.43 14.81
CA GLY A 53 3.42 7.24 14.06
C GLY A 53 4.07 8.33 13.19
N PRO A 54 3.24 9.13 12.51
CA PRO A 54 3.54 9.77 11.22
C PRO A 54 4.48 10.97 11.38
N ALA A 55 5.57 11.08 10.58
CA ALA A 55 6.25 12.37 10.34
C ALA A 55 7.46 12.35 9.38
N TYR A 56 7.85 11.25 8.75
CA TYR A 56 8.90 11.29 7.71
C TYR A 56 8.33 10.77 6.39
N PHE A 57 7.92 11.69 5.52
CA PHE A 57 7.80 11.37 4.11
C PHE A 57 9.21 11.26 3.56
N ASN A 58 9.67 10.04 3.31
CA ASN A 58 10.91 9.86 2.57
C ASN A 58 10.59 10.12 1.10
N THR A 59 10.86 11.32 0.60
CA THR A 59 10.89 11.56 -0.85
C THR A 59 12.17 10.94 -1.38
N ILE A 60 12.05 9.80 -2.07
CA ILE A 60 13.19 9.19 -2.76
C ILE A 60 13.37 9.94 -4.07
N THR A 61 14.35 10.84 -4.15
CA THR A 61 14.83 11.36 -5.43
C THR A 61 15.93 10.44 -5.94
N MET A 62 15.91 10.14 -7.23
CA MET A 62 16.88 9.28 -7.87
C MET A 62 17.79 10.16 -8.74
N ASP A 63 19.05 9.79 -8.89
CA ASP A 63 19.93 10.46 -9.86
C ASP A 63 19.47 10.19 -11.31
N GLU A 64 20.12 10.81 -12.29
CA GLU A 64 19.81 10.66 -13.72
C GLU A 64 19.99 9.22 -14.26
N TRP A 65 20.57 8.31 -13.45
CA TRP A 65 20.76 6.90 -13.75
C TRP A 65 19.87 5.97 -12.90
N GLY A 66 18.98 6.53 -12.07
CA GLY A 66 18.07 5.76 -11.24
C GLY A 66 18.68 5.19 -9.96
N ASN A 67 19.84 5.65 -9.51
CA ASN A 67 20.39 5.24 -8.21
C ASN A 67 19.79 6.09 -7.08
N ILE A 68 19.54 5.44 -5.94
CA ILE A 68 19.20 6.12 -4.69
C ILE A 68 20.52 6.50 -4.02
N ALA A 69 21.01 7.70 -4.30
CA ALA A 69 22.19 8.22 -3.64
C ALA A 69 21.77 8.81 -2.28
N GLU A 70 22.51 8.48 -1.21
CA GLU A 70 22.26 8.97 0.15
C GLU A 70 22.30 10.51 0.22
N GLU A 71 23.02 11.14 -0.72
CA GLU A 71 23.16 12.59 -0.88
C GLU A 71 22.00 13.28 -1.60
N THR A 72 21.22 12.57 -2.42
CA THR A 72 20.01 13.14 -3.05
C THR A 72 18.76 12.88 -2.22
N ALA A 73 18.77 11.88 -1.33
CA ALA A 73 17.67 11.59 -0.41
C ALA A 73 17.37 12.78 0.51
N HIS A 74 16.44 13.64 0.10
CA HIS A 74 15.99 14.74 0.92
C HIS A 74 15.13 14.22 2.07
N ALA A 75 15.62 14.40 3.30
CA ALA A 75 14.85 14.12 4.50
C ALA A 75 13.84 15.24 4.75
N CYS A 76 12.56 14.88 4.81
CA CYS A 76 11.50 15.79 5.22
C CYS A 76 11.54 16.04 6.72
N THR A 77 11.59 17.30 7.15
CA THR A 77 11.34 17.66 8.56
C THR A 77 9.90 18.15 8.69
N SER A 78 9.03 17.38 9.38
CA SER A 78 7.62 17.72 9.53
C SER A 78 7.45 18.92 10.48
N TYR A 79 6.77 19.97 10.01
CA TYR A 79 6.33 21.10 10.84
C TYR A 79 4.80 21.07 11.00
N GLY A 80 4.27 20.01 11.62
CA GLY A 80 2.88 19.99 12.11
C GLY A 80 1.74 20.28 11.12
N GLN A 81 1.99 20.19 9.80
CA GLN A 81 1.02 20.48 8.71
C GLN A 81 1.18 19.49 7.53
N ASN A 82 0.25 19.53 6.56
CA ASN A 82 0.27 18.78 5.27
C ASN A 82 1.39 19.25 4.30
N SER A 83 2.39 19.98 4.80
CA SER A 83 3.55 20.43 4.05
C SER A 83 4.84 20.03 4.75
N CYS A 84 5.85 19.70 3.95
CA CYS A 84 7.21 19.42 4.38
C CYS A 84 8.17 20.38 3.69
N MET A 85 9.12 20.92 4.45
CA MET A 85 10.27 21.64 3.89
C MET A 85 11.37 20.66 3.52
N LEU A 86 11.71 20.60 2.23
CA LEU A 86 12.90 19.92 1.74
C LEU A 86 14.15 20.72 2.17
N ALA A 87 15.29 20.04 2.30
CA ALA A 87 16.55 20.61 2.81
C ALA A 87 17.03 21.90 2.09
N ASN A 88 16.53 22.17 0.88
CA ASN A 88 16.85 23.34 0.07
C ASN A 88 15.76 24.45 0.07
N GLY A 89 14.79 24.39 1.00
CA GLY A 89 13.78 25.44 1.17
C GLY A 89 12.55 25.33 0.25
N HIS A 90 12.40 24.22 -0.48
CA HIS A 90 11.19 23.92 -1.25
C HIS A 90 10.14 23.24 -0.39
N ASP A 91 8.88 23.69 -0.49
CA ASP A 91 7.74 23.09 0.20
C ASP A 91 7.14 21.96 -0.67
N SER A 92 7.10 20.74 -0.13
CA SER A 92 6.31 19.63 -0.68
C SER A 92 4.96 19.60 0.03
N ARG A 93 3.89 19.93 -0.69
CA ARG A 93 2.51 19.80 -0.18
C ARG A 93 1.94 18.44 -0.54
N ARG A 94 1.28 17.82 0.44
CA ARG A 94 0.44 16.65 0.21
C ARG A 94 -1.01 17.05 0.02
N PHE A 95 -1.69 16.34 -0.86
CA PHE A 95 -3.13 16.46 -1.10
C PHE A 95 -3.87 15.54 -0.14
N SER A 96 -4.95 16.03 0.47
CA SER A 96 -5.71 15.22 1.43
C SER A 96 -6.40 14.05 0.75
N THR A 97 -6.91 14.24 -0.46
CA THR A 97 -7.57 13.21 -1.27
C THR A 97 -7.06 13.23 -2.71
N CYS A 98 -6.73 12.05 -3.22
CA CYS A 98 -6.35 11.86 -4.62
C CYS A 98 -7.18 10.78 -5.30
N ALA A 99 -7.68 11.10 -6.50
CA ALA A 99 -8.24 10.13 -7.43
C ALA A 99 -7.20 9.76 -8.48
N ILE A 100 -6.88 8.47 -8.58
CA ILE A 100 -5.98 7.93 -9.59
C ILE A 100 -6.84 7.16 -10.59
N VAL A 101 -6.93 7.66 -11.81
CA VAL A 101 -7.90 7.21 -12.80
C VAL A 101 -7.17 6.51 -13.94
N GLY A 102 -7.23 5.18 -13.92
CA GLY A 102 -6.78 4.31 -15.00
C GLY A 102 -7.75 4.27 -16.17
N SER A 103 -7.34 3.60 -17.24
CA SER A 103 -8.09 3.57 -18.51
C SER A 103 -9.10 2.42 -18.65
N GLY A 104 -9.28 1.57 -17.63
CA GLY A 104 -10.09 0.35 -17.76
C GLY A 104 -11.57 0.60 -18.06
N ASP A 105 -12.15 -0.21 -18.95
CA ASP A 105 -13.58 -0.15 -19.36
C ASP A 105 -14.56 -0.47 -18.22
N ILE A 106 -14.07 -0.89 -17.06
CA ILE A 106 -14.89 -1.00 -15.85
C ILE A 106 -15.54 0.34 -15.45
N LEU A 107 -14.99 1.46 -15.92
CA LEU A 107 -15.55 2.79 -15.68
C LEU A 107 -16.78 3.10 -16.53
N THR A 108 -16.97 2.44 -17.67
CA THR A 108 -18.11 2.71 -18.56
C THR A 108 -19.43 2.32 -17.87
N GLY A 109 -20.28 3.33 -17.64
CA GLY A 109 -21.54 3.24 -16.90
C GLY A 109 -21.37 3.19 -15.38
N SER A 110 -20.20 3.54 -14.85
CA SER A 110 -19.92 3.53 -13.41
C SER A 110 -20.51 4.72 -12.65
N LEU A 111 -20.82 5.83 -13.34
CA LEU A 111 -21.29 7.08 -12.74
C LEU A 111 -20.33 7.70 -11.72
N CYS A 112 -19.04 7.37 -11.79
CA CYS A 112 -18.03 7.81 -10.83
C CYS A 112 -17.52 9.24 -11.07
N GLY A 113 -18.01 9.96 -12.08
CA GLY A 113 -17.45 11.25 -12.45
C GLY A 113 -17.52 12.30 -11.34
N THR A 114 -18.64 12.40 -10.63
CA THR A 114 -18.77 13.33 -9.49
C THR A 114 -17.89 12.92 -8.32
N ASP A 115 -17.78 11.62 -8.04
CA ASP A 115 -16.92 11.09 -6.98
C ASP A 115 -15.45 11.36 -7.27
N ILE A 116 -15.03 11.27 -8.53
CA ILE A 116 -13.66 11.58 -8.96
C ILE A 116 -13.39 13.08 -8.82
N ASP A 117 -14.27 13.94 -9.35
CA ASP A 117 -14.13 15.41 -9.31
C ASP A 117 -14.15 15.98 -7.86
N ALA A 118 -14.62 15.20 -6.87
CA ALA A 118 -14.63 15.59 -5.46
C ALA A 118 -13.27 15.44 -4.73
N ASN A 119 -12.23 14.93 -5.41
CA ASN A 119 -10.90 14.79 -4.82
C ASN A 119 -10.04 16.04 -5.08
N ASP A 120 -9.12 16.35 -4.15
CA ASP A 120 -8.23 17.52 -4.26
C ASP A 120 -7.28 17.45 -5.47
N TYR A 121 -6.93 16.23 -5.88
CA TYR A 121 -6.01 16.00 -7.00
C TYR A 121 -6.38 14.76 -7.82
N VAL A 122 -6.46 14.94 -9.14
CA VAL A 122 -6.81 13.89 -10.11
C VAL A 122 -5.62 13.58 -11.01
N ILE A 123 -5.13 12.33 -10.93
CA ILE A 123 -4.04 11.80 -11.76
C ILE A 123 -4.62 10.86 -12.81
N ARG A 124 -4.31 11.12 -14.08
CA ARG A 124 -4.64 10.26 -15.23
C ARG A 124 -3.39 9.77 -15.93
N PHE A 125 -3.58 8.95 -16.97
CA PHE A 125 -2.50 8.36 -17.73
C PHE A 125 -2.72 8.49 -19.23
N ASN A 126 -1.62 8.54 -19.97
CA ASN A 126 -1.57 8.33 -21.42
C ASN A 126 -2.52 9.23 -22.23
N LEU A 127 -2.80 10.43 -21.72
CA LEU A 127 -3.73 11.40 -22.34
C LEU A 127 -5.10 10.80 -22.67
N ALA A 128 -5.58 9.87 -21.83
CA ALA A 128 -6.88 9.24 -22.02
C ALA A 128 -8.01 10.29 -22.10
N PRO A 129 -8.94 10.17 -23.08
CA PRO A 129 -9.96 11.18 -23.32
C PRO A 129 -10.96 11.24 -22.17
N THR A 130 -11.43 12.45 -21.84
CA THR A 130 -12.48 12.68 -20.82
C THR A 130 -13.75 13.28 -21.43
N VAL A 131 -13.63 13.96 -22.56
CA VAL A 131 -14.78 14.53 -23.29
C VAL A 131 -15.63 13.39 -23.87
N GLY A 132 -16.93 13.42 -23.58
CA GLY A 132 -17.88 12.36 -23.93
C GLY A 132 -18.04 11.29 -22.83
N TYR A 133 -17.20 11.31 -21.80
CA TYR A 133 -17.16 10.32 -20.72
C TYR A 133 -17.35 10.92 -19.33
N GLN A 134 -17.68 12.22 -19.24
CA GLN A 134 -17.59 13.00 -18.00
C GLN A 134 -18.45 12.44 -16.85
N GLN A 135 -19.56 11.78 -17.17
CA GLN A 135 -20.43 11.16 -16.17
C GLN A 135 -19.74 10.03 -15.41
N ASP A 136 -18.87 9.28 -16.07
CA ASP A 136 -18.14 8.15 -15.50
C ASP A 136 -16.75 8.55 -15.01
N LEU A 137 -16.13 9.50 -15.71
CA LEU A 137 -14.70 9.75 -15.64
C LEU A 137 -14.33 11.13 -15.14
N ALA A 138 -15.28 11.97 -14.71
CA ALA A 138 -15.05 13.34 -14.25
C ALA A 138 -14.69 14.31 -15.39
N ARG A 139 -14.88 15.61 -15.14
CA ARG A 139 -14.53 16.68 -16.09
C ARG A 139 -13.08 17.12 -15.94
N THR A 140 -12.55 17.06 -14.72
CA THR A 140 -11.29 17.68 -14.37
C THR A 140 -10.11 16.71 -14.41
N SER A 141 -8.93 17.29 -14.58
CA SER A 141 -7.63 16.62 -14.56
C SER A 141 -6.60 17.62 -14.07
N ASN A 142 -5.84 17.26 -13.04
CA ASN A 142 -4.69 18.06 -12.62
C ASN A 142 -3.43 17.65 -13.38
N ILE A 143 -3.21 16.35 -13.56
CA ILE A 143 -2.07 15.82 -14.31
C ILE A 143 -2.46 14.58 -15.11
N SER A 144 -1.82 14.42 -16.27
CA SER A 144 -1.83 13.17 -17.03
C SER A 144 -0.38 12.71 -17.22
N ILE A 145 -0.06 11.52 -16.74
CA ILE A 145 1.26 10.93 -16.81
C ILE A 145 1.36 10.12 -18.10
N THR A 146 2.27 10.52 -18.98
CA THR A 146 2.68 9.75 -20.16
C THR A 146 4.09 9.24 -19.92
N LEU A 147 4.30 7.92 -20.00
CA LEU A 147 5.65 7.35 -19.91
C LEU A 147 6.01 6.70 -21.22
N GLU A 148 6.94 7.31 -21.94
CA GLU A 148 7.56 6.75 -23.14
C GLU A 148 8.89 6.05 -22.81
N TYR A 149 9.44 6.30 -21.63
CA TYR A 149 10.79 5.85 -21.26
C TYR A 149 10.79 4.48 -20.55
N ILE A 150 11.38 3.48 -21.21
CA ILE A 150 11.46 2.08 -20.77
C ILE A 150 12.21 1.95 -19.43
N GLU A 151 13.28 2.73 -19.19
CA GLU A 151 14.06 2.63 -17.95
C GLU A 151 13.27 3.06 -16.70
N ALA A 152 12.32 4.00 -16.84
CA ALA A 152 11.46 4.39 -15.72
C ALA A 152 10.59 3.22 -15.23
N HIS A 153 10.18 2.35 -16.16
CA HIS A 153 9.39 1.15 -15.85
C HIS A 153 10.24 0.10 -15.11
N HIS A 154 11.49 -0.14 -15.55
CA HIS A 154 12.41 -1.02 -14.83
C HIS A 154 12.72 -0.54 -13.42
N LEU A 155 12.94 0.77 -13.27
CA LEU A 155 13.30 1.37 -12.01
C LEU A 155 12.16 1.27 -11.00
N ALA A 156 10.95 1.59 -11.43
CA ALA A 156 9.76 1.45 -10.61
C ALA A 156 9.52 -0.01 -10.21
N ALA A 157 9.74 -0.98 -11.11
CA ALA A 157 9.68 -2.40 -10.76
C ALA A 157 10.67 -2.76 -9.64
N LYS A 158 11.94 -2.35 -9.75
CA LYS A 158 12.94 -2.58 -8.68
C LYS A 158 12.53 -1.98 -7.34
N ILE A 159 11.99 -0.76 -7.33
CA ILE A 159 11.49 -0.12 -6.10
C ILE A 159 10.33 -0.92 -5.51
N ILE A 160 9.33 -1.25 -6.33
CA ILE A 160 8.13 -2.00 -5.90
C ILE A 160 8.53 -3.35 -5.31
N MET A 161 9.44 -4.06 -5.96
CA MET A 161 9.93 -5.36 -5.49
C MET A 161 10.68 -5.24 -4.15
N LYS A 162 11.48 -4.19 -3.97
CA LYS A 162 12.17 -3.92 -2.69
C LYS A 162 11.19 -3.60 -1.56
N ILE A 163 10.11 -2.88 -1.84
CA ILE A 163 9.08 -2.54 -0.85
C ILE A 163 8.17 -3.75 -0.56
N PHE A 164 7.89 -4.54 -1.59
CA PHE A 164 6.96 -5.69 -1.54
C PHE A 164 7.66 -6.99 -1.96
N PRO A 165 8.64 -7.49 -1.19
CA PRO A 165 9.48 -8.62 -1.58
C PRO A 165 8.71 -9.94 -1.77
N ARG A 166 7.47 -10.02 -1.26
CA ARG A 166 6.58 -11.17 -1.52
C ARG A 166 6.11 -11.26 -2.97
N TYR A 167 6.21 -10.18 -3.74
CA TYR A 167 5.77 -10.09 -5.13
C TYR A 167 6.95 -10.02 -6.12
N ASP A 168 8.19 -10.07 -5.62
CA ASP A 168 9.45 -9.97 -6.38
C ASP A 168 9.62 -11.05 -7.47
N ARG A 169 9.07 -12.25 -7.23
CA ARG A 169 9.10 -13.35 -8.22
C ARG A 169 7.94 -13.37 -9.21
N ASP A 170 6.92 -12.54 -8.97
CA ASP A 170 5.68 -12.53 -9.75
C ASP A 170 5.59 -11.31 -10.69
N PHE A 171 6.42 -10.29 -10.49
CA PHE A 171 6.43 -9.09 -11.34
C PHE A 171 7.30 -9.31 -12.58
N ASP A 172 6.72 -9.09 -13.76
CA ASP A 172 7.50 -8.94 -14.99
C ASP A 172 8.43 -7.71 -14.93
N SER A 173 9.43 -7.67 -15.81
CA SER A 173 10.46 -6.61 -15.85
C SER A 173 9.92 -5.18 -15.95
N TYR A 174 8.64 -4.98 -16.34
CA TYR A 174 8.03 -3.68 -16.56
C TYR A 174 6.67 -3.54 -15.87
N VAL A 175 6.57 -2.60 -14.93
CA VAL A 175 5.30 -2.17 -14.32
C VAL A 175 4.55 -1.20 -15.23
N THR A 176 3.22 -1.16 -15.19
CA THR A 176 2.44 -0.20 -15.98
C THR A 176 2.61 1.24 -15.49
N THR A 177 2.40 2.21 -16.39
CA THR A 177 2.27 3.63 -16.04
C THR A 177 1.27 3.86 -14.90
N GLY A 178 0.18 3.08 -14.89
CA GLY A 178 -0.84 3.15 -13.83
C GLY A 178 -0.25 2.83 -12.46
N LEU A 179 0.50 1.73 -12.34
CA LEU A 179 1.11 1.35 -11.07
C LEU A 179 2.22 2.32 -10.64
N ILE A 180 2.98 2.88 -11.59
CA ILE A 180 3.93 3.96 -11.31
C ILE A 180 3.20 5.17 -10.72
N GLY A 181 2.07 5.55 -11.31
CA GLY A 181 1.24 6.63 -10.78
C GLY A 181 0.72 6.34 -9.37
N VAL A 182 0.41 5.09 -9.04
CA VAL A 182 0.05 4.70 -7.66
C VAL A 182 1.23 4.93 -6.70
N VAL A 183 2.45 4.53 -7.07
CA VAL A 183 3.65 4.78 -6.26
C VAL A 183 3.88 6.29 -6.08
N VAL A 184 3.76 7.09 -7.13
CA VAL A 184 3.82 8.56 -7.06
C VAL A 184 2.72 9.11 -6.13
N ALA A 185 1.49 8.60 -6.20
CA ALA A 185 0.42 9.03 -5.32
C ALA A 185 0.72 8.77 -3.84
N THR A 186 1.45 7.69 -3.50
CA THR A 186 1.85 7.42 -2.10
C THR A 186 2.76 8.48 -1.51
N THR A 187 3.50 9.23 -2.32
CA THR A 187 4.33 10.33 -1.81
C THR A 187 3.55 11.64 -1.71
N LEU A 188 2.56 11.83 -2.60
CA LEU A 188 1.82 13.09 -2.73
C LEU A 188 0.48 13.15 -1.97
N CYS A 189 -0.09 12.02 -1.55
CA CYS A 189 -1.49 11.97 -1.12
C CYS A 189 -1.70 11.30 0.25
N ASP A 190 -2.57 11.86 1.09
CA ASP A 190 -2.94 11.25 2.37
C ASP A 190 -3.92 10.08 2.18
N LYS A 191 -4.93 10.26 1.31
CA LYS A 191 -5.89 9.23 0.93
C LYS A 191 -5.90 9.02 -0.57
N ILE A 192 -5.76 7.77 -0.99
CA ILE A 192 -5.68 7.37 -2.41
C ILE A 192 -6.90 6.52 -2.78
N THR A 193 -7.63 6.93 -3.81
CA THR A 193 -8.73 6.16 -4.40
C THR A 193 -8.41 5.85 -5.86
N LEU A 194 -8.45 4.58 -6.21
CA LEU A 194 -8.15 4.08 -7.55
C LEU A 194 -9.45 3.79 -8.31
N TYR A 195 -9.54 4.30 -9.53
CA TYR A 195 -10.67 4.12 -10.46
C TYR A 195 -10.14 3.51 -11.77
N GLY A 196 -10.84 2.53 -12.34
CA GLY A 196 -10.46 1.97 -13.65
C GLY A 196 -9.26 1.01 -13.63
N PHE A 197 -8.82 0.57 -12.45
CA PHE A 197 -7.74 -0.41 -12.28
C PHE A 197 -8.31 -1.83 -12.18
N TYR A 198 -8.74 -2.38 -13.32
CA TYR A 198 -9.34 -3.71 -13.37
C TYR A 198 -8.91 -4.48 -14.63
N PRO A 199 -8.07 -5.52 -14.52
CA PRO A 199 -7.40 -6.15 -15.66
C PRO A 199 -8.17 -7.34 -16.26
N PHE A 200 -9.46 -7.49 -15.93
CA PHE A 200 -10.27 -8.62 -16.38
C PHE A 200 -11.28 -8.17 -17.42
N ASP A 201 -11.61 -9.08 -18.33
CA ASP A 201 -12.52 -8.85 -19.47
C ASP A 201 -14.01 -8.99 -19.12
N THR A 202 -14.33 -9.14 -17.83
CA THR A 202 -15.69 -9.38 -17.36
C THR A 202 -15.95 -8.57 -16.10
N HIS A 203 -16.99 -7.74 -16.14
CA HIS A 203 -17.38 -6.90 -15.03
C HIS A 203 -17.81 -7.75 -13.82
N PRO A 204 -17.31 -7.49 -12.61
CA PRO A 204 -17.45 -8.41 -11.48
C PRO A 204 -18.89 -8.54 -10.96
N ILE A 205 -19.71 -7.51 -11.17
CA ILE A 205 -21.13 -7.47 -10.73
C ILE A 205 -22.10 -7.80 -11.88
N THR A 206 -22.05 -7.05 -12.98
CA THR A 206 -23.02 -7.17 -14.08
C THR A 206 -22.72 -8.33 -15.04
N GLY A 207 -21.52 -8.90 -15.03
CA GLY A 207 -21.09 -9.91 -16.00
C GLY A 207 -20.89 -9.37 -17.43
N ARG A 208 -21.02 -8.05 -17.64
CA ARG A 208 -20.78 -7.41 -18.95
C ARG A 208 -19.35 -7.67 -19.40
N LYS A 209 -19.16 -7.99 -20.68
CA LYS A 209 -17.83 -8.06 -21.30
C LYS A 209 -17.20 -6.66 -21.33
N LEU A 210 -15.97 -6.57 -20.83
CA LEU A 210 -15.19 -5.35 -20.74
C LEU A 210 -14.12 -5.32 -21.84
N SER A 211 -14.00 -4.16 -22.47
CA SER A 211 -12.86 -3.83 -23.30
C SER A 211 -11.62 -3.53 -22.44
N TYR A 212 -10.44 -3.46 -23.05
CA TYR A 212 -9.23 -3.08 -22.32
C TYR A 212 -9.29 -1.63 -21.83
N HIS A 213 -9.69 -0.72 -22.72
CA HIS A 213 -9.91 0.69 -22.41
C HIS A 213 -11.39 1.06 -22.51
N TYR A 214 -11.81 2.08 -21.77
CA TYR A 214 -13.15 2.69 -21.91
C TYR A 214 -13.33 3.48 -23.24
N TYR A 215 -12.24 3.69 -23.97
CA TYR A 215 -12.19 4.45 -25.22
C TYR A 215 -11.53 3.65 -26.35
N LEU A 216 -11.81 4.07 -27.58
CA LEU A 216 -11.18 3.54 -28.79
C LEU A 216 -9.81 4.20 -29.02
N ASN A 217 -8.91 3.48 -29.66
CA ASN A 217 -7.67 4.04 -30.19
C ASN A 217 -7.96 5.08 -31.28
N ILE A 218 -6.92 5.84 -31.65
CA ILE A 218 -7.00 6.89 -32.69
C ILE A 218 -7.43 6.32 -34.04
N ASP A 219 -7.13 5.06 -34.32
CA ASP A 219 -7.53 4.32 -35.52
C ASP A 219 -8.99 3.81 -35.47
N GLY A 220 -9.72 4.08 -34.38
CA GLY A 220 -11.09 3.64 -34.16
C GLY A 220 -11.23 2.21 -33.65
N ASN A 221 -10.12 1.49 -33.43
CA ASN A 221 -10.15 0.11 -32.95
C ASN A 221 -10.09 0.04 -31.42
N LEU A 222 -10.55 -1.08 -30.86
CA LEU A 222 -10.35 -1.37 -29.44
C LEU A 222 -8.88 -1.63 -29.18
N ALA A 223 -8.35 -1.01 -28.13
CA ALA A 223 -7.01 -1.31 -27.64
C ALA A 223 -6.96 -2.74 -27.09
N GLU A 224 -5.83 -3.41 -27.30
CA GLU A 224 -5.54 -4.72 -26.72
C GLU A 224 -4.40 -4.60 -25.71
N PRO A 225 -4.48 -5.26 -24.53
CA PRO A 225 -3.43 -5.21 -23.53
C PRO A 225 -2.19 -5.93 -24.04
N ASN A 226 -1.02 -5.30 -23.91
CA ASN A 226 0.24 -5.98 -24.18
C ASN A 226 0.64 -6.88 -23.00
N LYS A 227 0.08 -8.09 -22.99
CA LYS A 227 0.32 -9.12 -21.97
C LYS A 227 1.73 -9.73 -22.01
N LYS A 228 2.56 -9.36 -22.99
CA LYS A 228 3.97 -9.80 -23.08
C LYS A 228 4.93 -8.88 -22.32
N ILE A 229 4.52 -7.64 -22.07
CA ILE A 229 5.36 -6.61 -21.42
C ILE A 229 4.94 -6.39 -19.97
N HIS A 230 3.63 -6.40 -19.68
CA HIS A 230 3.10 -6.12 -18.35
C HIS A 230 2.25 -7.28 -17.83
N ASP A 231 2.44 -7.63 -16.56
CA ASP A 231 1.55 -8.55 -15.83
C ASP A 231 0.50 -7.79 -15.02
N TYR A 232 -0.54 -7.33 -15.71
CA TYR A 232 -1.67 -6.62 -15.11
C TYR A 232 -2.37 -7.41 -13.98
N LYS A 233 -2.34 -8.75 -14.01
CA LYS A 233 -2.99 -9.56 -12.97
C LYS A 233 -2.18 -9.52 -11.69
N THR A 234 -0.85 -9.59 -11.79
CA THR A 234 0.03 -9.46 -10.63
C THR A 234 -0.01 -8.05 -10.05
N GLU A 235 -0.03 -7.01 -10.90
CA GLU A 235 -0.26 -5.64 -10.43
C GLU A 235 -1.55 -5.52 -9.65
N TYR A 236 -2.65 -6.06 -10.17
CA TYR A 236 -3.92 -6.04 -9.48
C TYR A 236 -3.91 -6.82 -8.16
N LYS A 237 -3.19 -7.95 -8.07
CA LYS A 237 -2.98 -8.66 -6.78
C LYS A 237 -2.30 -7.77 -5.76
N LEU A 238 -1.28 -6.99 -6.17
CA LEU A 238 -0.62 -6.02 -5.30
C LEU A 238 -1.62 -4.94 -4.86
N LEU A 239 -2.36 -4.33 -5.79
CA LEU A 239 -3.37 -3.30 -5.47
C LEU A 239 -4.41 -3.82 -4.45
N ARG A 240 -4.92 -5.04 -4.63
CA ARG A 240 -5.83 -5.69 -3.68
C ARG A 240 -5.18 -5.93 -2.31
N ALA A 241 -3.89 -6.21 -2.29
CA ALA A 241 -3.16 -6.40 -1.04
C ALA A 241 -2.90 -5.08 -0.30
N LEU A 242 -2.73 -3.97 -1.03
CA LEU A 242 -2.65 -2.62 -0.48
C LEU A 242 -4.01 -2.16 0.07
N GLU A 243 -5.08 -2.42 -0.68
CA GLU A 243 -6.45 -2.14 -0.27
C GLU A 243 -6.84 -2.89 1.02
N LYS A 244 -6.52 -4.19 1.12
CA LYS A 244 -6.75 -4.98 2.35
C LYS A 244 -6.02 -4.40 3.58
N ARG A 245 -4.93 -3.68 3.37
CA ARG A 245 -4.17 -2.97 4.41
C ARG A 245 -4.64 -1.54 4.64
N ARG A 246 -5.70 -1.11 3.94
CA ARG A 246 -6.25 0.26 3.99
C ARG A 246 -5.26 1.35 3.57
N LEU A 247 -4.30 1.00 2.71
CA LEU A 247 -3.34 1.96 2.14
C LEU A 247 -3.90 2.72 0.93
N LEU A 248 -4.92 2.15 0.28
CA LEU A 248 -5.66 2.75 -0.82
C LEU A 248 -7.06 2.14 -0.88
N THR A 249 -7.95 2.75 -1.65
CA THR A 249 -9.29 2.21 -1.97
C THR A 249 -9.34 1.85 -3.45
N LEU A 250 -9.91 0.69 -3.80
CA LEU A 250 -10.05 0.27 -5.19
C LEU A 250 -11.54 0.23 -5.59
N VAL A 251 -11.94 1.08 -6.53
CA VAL A 251 -13.33 1.21 -6.99
C VAL A 251 -13.57 0.34 -8.22
N ASN A 252 -14.21 -0.81 -8.00
CA ASN A 252 -14.58 -1.78 -9.04
C ASN A 252 -16.09 -2.03 -9.12
N LYS A 253 -16.88 -1.03 -8.71
CA LYS A 253 -18.34 -1.04 -8.73
C LYS A 253 -18.85 0.35 -9.11
N PRO A 254 -20.09 0.46 -9.61
CA PRO A 254 -20.69 1.78 -9.83
C PRO A 254 -20.66 2.62 -8.55
N CYS A 255 -20.38 3.91 -8.73
CA CYS A 255 -20.47 4.91 -7.69
C CYS A 255 -21.95 5.23 -7.42
N GLN A 256 -22.30 5.48 -6.15
CA GLN A 256 -23.68 5.81 -5.80
C GLN A 256 -23.98 7.23 -6.27
N ARG A 257 -25.17 7.44 -6.85
CA ARG A 257 -25.72 8.80 -6.91
C ARG A 257 -25.88 9.29 -5.48
N GLN A 258 -25.31 10.44 -5.16
CA GLN A 258 -25.87 11.24 -4.06
C GLN A 258 -27.29 11.58 -4.50
N GLU A 259 -28.29 10.86 -3.97
CA GLU A 259 -29.66 11.34 -4.02
C GLU A 259 -29.66 12.62 -3.19
N VAL A 260 -29.72 13.75 -3.88
CA VAL A 260 -30.15 15.00 -3.26
C VAL A 260 -31.58 14.72 -2.82
N GLU A 261 -31.82 14.63 -1.52
CA GLU A 261 -33.15 14.79 -0.96
C GLU A 261 -33.65 16.17 -1.41
N GLU A 262 -34.39 16.22 -2.51
CA GLU A 262 -35.29 17.33 -2.79
C GLU A 262 -36.30 17.34 -1.65
N ASN A 263 -36.04 18.17 -0.64
CA ASN A 263 -37.08 18.62 0.28
C ASN A 263 -38.16 19.30 -0.56
N SER A 264 -39.19 18.53 -0.91
CA SER A 264 -40.46 19.03 -1.37
C SER A 264 -41.20 19.68 -0.20
N ASP A 265 -40.71 20.82 0.27
CA ASP A 265 -41.52 21.72 1.09
C ASP A 265 -42.21 22.72 0.15
N THR A 266 -43.28 22.21 -0.47
CA THR A 266 -44.41 23.04 -0.91
C THR A 266 -45.53 22.80 0.09
N LEU A 267 -45.73 23.75 1.00
CA LEU A 267 -47.01 24.34 1.43
C LEU A 267 -46.79 25.46 2.44
#